data_AF-W4JY01-F1
#
_entry.id   AF-W4JY01-F1
#
_cell.length_a   1.000
_cell.length_b   1.000
_cell.length_c   1.000
_cell.angle_alpha   90.00
_cell.angle_beta   90.00
_cell.angle_gamma   90.00
#
_symmetry.space_group_name_H-M   'P 1'
#
loop_
_entity.id
_entity.type
_entity.pdbx_description
1 polymer ?
#
loop_
_entity_poly.entity_id
_entity_poly.type
_entity_poly.pdbx_seq_one_letter_code
_entity_poly.pdbx_strand_id
1 'polypeptide(L)'
;MFFHTSDINHGLVVLPVYRFFPEGVDQKNKKTQWQLNPMAPARGQVRDVFLRRDQVSWIYLGEYQCVFSDVVDLNSVPFVKRNHVVQNTIMQKDLATRVSENMIKSMYTSSILKVQCFGLQCVGFNEELDRQLHDQSGKSGSAAPQSSPKAAGKKRKSGAEHKGPKPKKKKR
;
A
#
# COMPACT_ATOMS: atom_id res chain seq x y z
N MET A 1 1.05 -10.94 -24.22
CA MET A 1 -0.21 -10.35 -24.71
C MET A 1 -0.04 -8.83 -24.63
N PHE A 2 0.25 -8.19 -25.76
CA PHE A 2 0.55 -6.76 -25.83
C PHE A 2 -0.74 -6.03 -26.21
N PHE A 3 -1.52 -5.60 -25.23
CA PHE A 3 -2.42 -4.48 -25.49
C PHE A 3 -1.53 -3.25 -25.65
N HIS A 4 -1.70 -2.49 -26.74
CA HIS A 4 -1.22 -1.11 -26.75
C HIS A 4 -1.93 -0.42 -25.58
N THR A 5 -1.15 0.09 -24.63
CA THR A 5 -1.67 0.69 -23.39
C THR A 5 -2.54 1.92 -23.66
N SER A 6 -2.55 2.41 -24.90
CA SER A 6 -3.37 3.48 -25.45
C SER A 6 -4.88 3.19 -25.50
N ASP A 7 -5.32 1.94 -25.38
CA ASP A 7 -6.71 1.57 -25.68
C ASP A 7 -7.58 1.22 -24.45
N ILE A 8 -7.04 1.32 -23.23
CA ILE A 8 -7.82 1.00 -22.01
C ILE A 8 -8.71 2.19 -21.66
N ASN A 9 -9.79 2.40 -22.40
CA ASN A 9 -10.70 3.52 -22.14
C ASN A 9 -11.66 3.27 -20.96
N HIS A 10 -11.82 2.01 -20.54
CA HIS A 10 -12.70 1.63 -19.46
C HIS A 10 -12.03 0.59 -18.56
N GLY A 11 -12.31 0.68 -17.25
CA GLY A 11 -11.85 -0.25 -16.25
C GLY A 11 -12.96 -0.63 -15.29
N LEU A 12 -12.96 -1.87 -14.83
CA LEU A 12 -13.81 -2.33 -13.75
C LEU A 12 -12.94 -2.72 -12.57
N VAL A 13 -13.17 -2.09 -11.43
CA VAL A 13 -12.39 -2.33 -10.22
C VAL A 13 -13.27 -2.96 -9.16
N VAL A 14 -12.81 -4.10 -8.63
CA VAL A 14 -13.48 -4.80 -7.53
C VAL A 14 -12.51 -4.92 -6.36
N LEU A 15 -12.88 -4.31 -5.23
CA LEU A 15 -12.09 -4.24 -4.02
C LEU A 15 -12.92 -4.67 -2.82
N PRO A 16 -12.32 -5.20 -1.75
CA PRO A 16 -13.06 -5.48 -0.53
C PRO A 16 -13.52 -4.17 0.14
N VAL A 17 -14.74 -4.14 0.67
CA VAL A 17 -15.25 -2.96 1.41
C VAL A 17 -14.48 -2.75 2.71
N TYR A 18 -14.14 -3.84 3.40
CA TYR A 18 -13.37 -3.83 4.63
C TYR A 18 -12.05 -4.57 4.43
N ARG A 19 -11.04 -4.16 5.18
CA ARG A 19 -9.74 -4.83 5.27
C ARG A 19 -9.54 -5.39 6.66
N PHE A 20 -9.01 -6.61 6.70
CA PHE A 20 -8.68 -7.34 7.91
C PHE A 20 -7.22 -7.14 8.26
N PHE A 21 -6.96 -6.66 9.47
CA PHE A 21 -5.63 -6.53 10.06
C PHE A 21 -5.44 -7.68 11.05
N PRO A 22 -4.56 -8.64 10.75
CA PRO A 22 -4.26 -9.73 11.68
C PRO A 22 -3.62 -9.19 12.97
N GLU A 23 -3.64 -10.02 14.01
CA GLU A 23 -2.98 -9.68 15.28
C GLU A 23 -1.46 -9.52 15.08
N GLY A 24 -0.85 -8.60 15.81
CA GLY A 24 0.60 -8.36 15.76
C GLY A 24 1.05 -7.34 14.70
N VAL A 25 0.11 -6.79 13.91
CA VAL A 25 0.39 -5.70 12.96
C VAL A 25 0.79 -4.40 13.66
N ASP A 26 0.07 -4.03 14.73
CA ASP A 26 0.38 -2.85 15.54
C ASP A 26 0.94 -3.30 16.90
N GLN A 27 2.19 -2.94 17.20
CA GLN A 27 2.80 -3.24 18.49
C GLN A 27 2.04 -2.60 19.67
N LYS A 28 1.29 -1.53 19.40
CA LYS A 28 0.42 -0.88 20.40
C LYS A 28 -0.94 -1.55 20.51
N ASN A 29 -1.42 -2.21 19.46
CA ASN A 29 -2.74 -2.82 19.40
C ASN A 29 -2.65 -4.31 19.05
N LYS A 30 -2.57 -5.14 20.10
CA LYS A 30 -2.48 -6.60 20.00
C LYS A 30 -3.81 -7.27 19.64
N LYS A 31 -4.67 -6.62 18.87
CA LYS A 31 -5.99 -7.17 18.51
C LYS A 31 -6.17 -7.15 17.01
N THR A 32 -6.88 -8.15 16.51
CA THR A 32 -7.38 -8.15 15.14
C THR A 32 -8.33 -6.98 14.94
N GLN A 33 -8.25 -6.34 13.77
CA GLN A 33 -9.08 -5.18 13.45
C GLN A 33 -9.64 -5.26 12.04
N TRP A 34 -10.85 -4.73 11.90
CA TRP A 34 -11.47 -4.47 10.60
C TRP A 34 -11.47 -2.97 10.36
N GLN A 35 -11.05 -2.54 9.17
CA GLN A 35 -11.09 -1.14 8.78
C GLN A 35 -11.78 -0.99 7.43
N LEU A 36 -12.50 0.13 7.24
CA LEU A 36 -13.08 0.47 5.95
C LEU A 36 -11.96 0.71 4.93
N ASN A 37 -12.14 0.23 3.71
CA ASN A 37 -11.20 0.44 2.61
C ASN A 37 -11.44 1.83 1.98
N PRO A 38 -10.52 2.80 2.12
CA PRO A 38 -10.74 4.17 1.66
C PRO A 38 -10.51 4.36 0.15
N MET A 39 -10.22 3.29 -0.59
CA MET A 39 -9.77 3.38 -1.99
C MET A 39 -10.88 3.60 -3.01
N ALA A 40 -12.15 3.44 -2.62
CA ALA A 40 -13.27 3.57 -3.52
C ALA A 40 -13.53 5.04 -3.87
N PRO A 41 -13.41 5.46 -5.14
CA PRO A 41 -13.77 6.81 -5.54
C PRO A 41 -15.29 7.00 -5.52
N ALA A 42 -15.75 8.20 -5.18
CA ALA A 42 -17.14 8.59 -5.33
C ALA A 42 -17.49 8.75 -6.82
N ARG A 43 -18.77 8.56 -7.18
CA ARG A 43 -19.23 8.79 -8.55
C ARG A 43 -18.92 10.23 -8.99
N GLY A 44 -18.41 10.36 -10.22
CA GLY A 44 -17.98 11.64 -10.81
C GLY A 44 -16.56 12.06 -10.43
N GLN A 45 -15.92 11.42 -9.44
CA GLN A 45 -14.57 11.74 -9.04
C GLN A 45 -13.55 11.33 -10.10
N VAL A 46 -12.65 12.24 -10.45
CA VAL A 46 -11.54 12.00 -11.38
C VAL A 46 -10.26 11.68 -10.59
N ARG A 47 -9.47 10.72 -11.08
CA ARG A 47 -8.21 10.27 -10.47
C ARG A 47 -7.19 9.92 -11.55
N ASP A 48 -5.93 10.23 -11.28
CA ASP A 48 -4.80 9.64 -12.01
C ASP A 48 -4.70 8.14 -11.72
N VAL A 49 -4.64 7.34 -12.78
CA VAL A 49 -4.57 5.88 -12.67
C VAL A 49 -3.18 5.38 -13.08
N PHE A 50 -2.63 4.50 -12.24
CA PHE A 50 -1.36 3.86 -12.47
C PHE A 50 -1.53 2.34 -12.48
N LEU A 51 -0.95 1.69 -13.48
CA LEU A 51 -0.90 0.24 -13.58
C LEU A 51 0.48 -0.26 -13.20
N ARG A 52 0.54 -1.16 -12.22
CA ARG A 52 1.78 -1.89 -11.90
C ARG A 52 1.92 -3.09 -12.82
N ARG A 53 2.95 -3.15 -13.68
CA ARG A 53 3.18 -4.30 -14.57
C ARG A 53 3.94 -5.43 -13.87
N ASP A 54 4.93 -5.08 -13.04
CA ASP A 54 5.74 -6.05 -12.29
C ASP A 54 5.93 -5.58 -10.83
N GLN A 55 7.05 -5.88 -10.18
CA GLN A 55 7.33 -5.39 -8.81
C GLN A 55 7.91 -3.97 -8.78
N VAL A 56 8.41 -3.47 -9.91
CA VAL A 56 9.28 -2.29 -9.99
C VAL A 56 8.72 -1.23 -10.93
N SER A 57 8.00 -1.61 -11.97
CA SER A 57 7.49 -0.72 -13.01
C SER A 57 6.02 -0.35 -12.80
N TRP A 58 5.78 0.95 -12.82
CA TRP A 58 4.47 1.57 -12.86
C TRP A 58 4.31 2.30 -14.19
N ILE A 59 3.11 2.21 -14.75
CA ILE A 59 2.73 2.88 -15.99
C ILE A 59 1.59 3.82 -15.67
N TYR A 60 1.75 5.08 -16.03
CA TYR A 60 0.66 6.05 -15.98
C TYR A 60 -0.33 5.77 -17.11
N LEU A 61 -1.61 5.63 -16.78
CA LEU A 61 -2.67 5.31 -17.75
C LEU A 61 -3.50 6.54 -18.16
N GLY A 62 -3.39 7.66 -17.43
CA GLY A 62 -4.21 8.86 -17.64
C GLY A 62 -5.15 9.17 -16.49
N GLU A 63 -6.07 10.09 -16.75
CA GLU A 63 -7.09 10.56 -15.82
C GLU A 63 -8.40 9.79 -16.05
N TYR A 64 -8.92 9.17 -15.00
CA TYR A 64 -10.15 8.38 -15.07
C TYR A 64 -11.22 8.93 -14.15
N GLN A 65 -12.43 9.03 -14.66
CA GLN A 65 -13.62 9.36 -13.89
C GLN A 65 -14.32 8.08 -13.41
N CYS A 66 -14.73 8.08 -12.14
CA CYS A 66 -15.61 7.05 -11.60
C CYS A 66 -17.04 7.21 -12.13
N VAL A 67 -17.49 6.29 -12.99
CA VAL A 67 -18.81 6.37 -13.65
C VAL A 67 -19.94 5.77 -12.79
N PHE A 68 -19.63 4.77 -11.97
CA PHE A 68 -20.52 4.16 -10.98
C PHE A 68 -19.69 3.61 -9.81
N SER A 69 -20.30 3.46 -8.64
CA SER A 69 -19.64 2.90 -7.45
C SER A 69 -20.68 2.29 -6.53
N ASP A 70 -20.72 0.96 -6.47
CA ASP A 70 -21.72 0.20 -5.74
C ASP A 70 -21.10 -0.85 -4.82
N VAL A 71 -21.77 -1.10 -3.70
CA VAL A 71 -21.44 -2.20 -2.79
C VAL A 71 -22.31 -3.40 -3.14
N VAL A 72 -21.67 -4.49 -3.57
CA VAL A 72 -22.36 -5.69 -4.04
C VAL A 72 -21.84 -6.94 -3.33
N ASP A 73 -22.65 -7.98 -3.34
CA ASP A 73 -22.22 -9.31 -2.91
C ASP A 73 -21.21 -9.88 -3.90
N LEU A 74 -20.17 -10.56 -3.39
CA LEU A 74 -19.14 -11.15 -4.26
C LEU A 74 -19.72 -12.19 -5.22
N ASN A 75 -20.80 -12.87 -4.81
CA ASN A 75 -21.49 -13.85 -5.65
C ASN A 75 -22.18 -13.22 -6.87
N SER A 76 -22.45 -11.91 -6.85
CA SER A 76 -23.04 -11.17 -7.98
C SER A 76 -22.01 -10.74 -9.04
N VAL A 77 -20.71 -10.95 -8.80
CA VAL A 77 -19.62 -10.62 -9.74
C VAL A 77 -18.78 -11.88 -10.08
N PRO A 78 -19.36 -12.85 -10.81
CA PRO A 78 -18.77 -14.19 -10.99
C PRO A 78 -17.45 -14.20 -11.77
N PHE A 79 -17.16 -13.15 -12.53
CA PHE A 79 -15.90 -13.00 -13.28
C PHE A 79 -14.70 -12.70 -12.36
N VAL A 80 -14.92 -12.31 -11.10
CA VAL A 80 -13.86 -12.02 -10.14
C VAL A 80 -13.40 -13.29 -9.43
N LYS A 81 -12.10 -13.57 -9.48
CA LYS A 81 -11.51 -14.68 -8.73
C LYS A 81 -11.65 -14.44 -7.23
N ARG A 82 -12.51 -15.22 -6.56
CA ARG A 82 -12.76 -15.12 -5.10
C ARG A 82 -11.47 -15.11 -4.27
N ASN A 83 -10.49 -15.95 -4.63
CA ASN A 83 -9.21 -16.00 -3.92
C ASN A 83 -8.45 -14.66 -3.97
N HIS A 84 -8.54 -13.90 -5.07
CA HIS A 84 -7.92 -12.57 -5.14
C HIS A 84 -8.58 -11.58 -4.18
N VAL A 85 -9.91 -11.63 -4.06
CA VAL A 85 -10.65 -10.75 -3.13
C VAL A 85 -10.32 -11.09 -1.68
N VAL A 86 -10.30 -12.38 -1.32
CA VAL A 86 -9.89 -12.84 0.02
C VAL A 86 -8.47 -12.36 0.34
N GLN A 87 -7.53 -12.56 -0.59
CA GLN A 87 -6.15 -12.12 -0.40
C GLN A 87 -6.02 -10.59 -0.30
N ASN A 88 -6.80 -9.83 -1.05
CA ASN A 88 -6.80 -8.36 -0.97
C ASN A 88 -7.55 -7.81 0.26
N THR A 89 -8.34 -8.64 0.94
CA THR A 89 -9.00 -8.30 2.21
C THR A 89 -7.99 -8.30 3.35
N ILE A 90 -6.98 -9.16 3.29
CA ILE A 90 -6.00 -9.35 4.36
C ILE A 90 -4.84 -8.37 4.19
N MET A 91 -4.62 -7.54 5.21
CA MET A 91 -3.45 -6.71 5.35
C MET A 91 -2.30 -7.52 5.95
N GLN A 92 -1.06 -7.25 5.52
CA GLN A 92 0.15 -7.94 5.99
C GLN A 92 -0.02 -9.48 5.96
N LYS A 93 -0.14 -10.01 4.74
CA LYS A 93 -0.46 -11.43 4.47
C LYS A 93 0.41 -12.42 5.23
N ASP A 94 1.68 -12.07 5.44
CA ASP A 94 2.65 -12.92 6.15
C ASP A 94 2.27 -13.17 7.62
N LEU A 95 1.42 -12.34 8.21
CA LEU A 95 0.91 -12.48 9.58
C LEU A 95 -0.46 -13.19 9.65
N ALA A 96 -1.08 -13.46 8.51
CA ALA A 96 -2.38 -14.09 8.48
C ALA A 96 -2.27 -15.61 8.66
N THR A 97 -3.03 -16.14 9.60
CA THR A 97 -3.14 -17.59 9.78
C THR A 97 -4.13 -18.18 8.77
N ARG A 98 -3.97 -19.46 8.45
CA ARG A 98 -4.95 -20.20 7.62
C ARG A 98 -6.37 -20.16 8.19
N VAL A 99 -6.50 -20.07 9.52
CA VAL A 99 -7.79 -19.95 10.20
C VAL A 99 -8.46 -18.64 9.81
N SER A 100 -7.73 -17.52 9.83
CA SER A 100 -8.23 -16.21 9.40
C SER A 100 -8.61 -16.20 7.92
N GLU A 101 -7.80 -16.81 7.06
CA GLU A 101 -8.11 -16.91 5.62
C GLU A 101 -9.41 -17.70 5.37
N ASN A 102 -9.56 -18.85 6.03
CA ASN A 102 -10.76 -19.68 5.92
C ASN A 102 -12.00 -18.96 6.46
N MET A 103 -11.87 -18.25 7.58
CA MET A 103 -12.94 -17.43 8.14
C MET A 103 -13.40 -16.38 7.13
N ILE A 104 -12.47 -15.60 6.54
CA ILE A 104 -12.78 -14.56 5.56
C ILE A 104 -13.44 -15.17 4.31
N LYS A 105 -12.94 -16.31 3.84
CA LYS A 105 -13.53 -17.05 2.72
C LYS A 105 -14.97 -17.46 3.00
N SER A 106 -15.26 -17.96 4.21
CA SER A 106 -16.61 -18.30 4.64
C SER A 106 -17.51 -17.07 4.71
N MET A 107 -17.02 -15.94 5.23
CA MET A 107 -17.80 -14.70 5.31
C MET A 107 -18.21 -14.16 3.93
N TYR A 108 -17.34 -14.26 2.91
CA TYR A 108 -17.72 -13.94 1.53
C TYR A 108 -18.71 -14.94 0.94
N THR A 109 -18.57 -16.22 1.27
CA THR A 109 -19.47 -17.27 0.76
C THR A 109 -20.89 -17.07 1.30
N SER A 110 -21.02 -16.63 2.55
CA SER A 110 -22.28 -16.31 3.21
C SER A 110 -22.76 -14.86 2.99
N SER A 111 -22.17 -14.11 2.05
CA SER A 111 -22.51 -12.69 1.78
C SER A 111 -22.41 -11.74 2.99
N ILE A 112 -21.70 -12.11 4.06
CA ILE A 112 -21.44 -11.24 5.21
C ILE A 112 -20.47 -10.13 4.82
N LEU A 113 -19.40 -10.49 4.10
CA LEU A 113 -18.49 -9.52 3.51
C LEU A 113 -18.93 -9.20 2.08
N LYS A 114 -18.92 -7.91 1.78
CA LYS A 114 -19.25 -7.35 0.47
C LYS A 114 -18.02 -6.77 -0.21
N VAL A 115 -18.13 -6.56 -1.51
CA VAL A 115 -17.11 -5.89 -2.31
C VAL A 115 -17.64 -4.56 -2.82
N GLN A 116 -16.75 -3.58 -2.90
CA GLN A 116 -16.99 -2.38 -3.68
C GLN A 116 -16.67 -2.69 -5.13
N CYS A 117 -17.60 -2.38 -6.02
CA CYS A 117 -17.46 -2.46 -7.46
C CYS A 117 -17.61 -1.05 -8.04
N PHE A 118 -16.64 -0.58 -8.80
CA PHE A 118 -16.74 0.73 -9.46
C PHE A 118 -16.14 0.70 -10.86
N GLY A 119 -16.79 1.44 -11.75
CA GLY A 119 -16.35 1.63 -13.13
C GLY A 119 -15.51 2.87 -13.26
N LEU A 120 -14.44 2.77 -14.03
CA LEU A 120 -13.57 3.87 -14.40
C LEU A 120 -13.67 4.08 -15.91
N GLN A 121 -13.73 5.34 -16.34
CA GLN A 121 -13.67 5.73 -17.74
C GLN A 121 -12.56 6.76 -17.91
N CYS A 122 -11.69 6.55 -18.90
CA CYS A 122 -10.66 7.52 -19.26
C CYS A 122 -11.32 8.80 -19.77
N VAL A 123 -10.97 9.93 -19.18
CA VAL A 123 -11.50 11.26 -19.53
C VAL A 123 -10.41 12.24 -19.96
N GLY A 124 -9.15 11.90 -19.75
CA GLY A 124 -8.04 12.78 -20.05
C GLY A 124 -6.68 12.11 -19.83
N PHE A 125 -5.63 12.87 -20.11
CA PHE A 125 -4.26 12.45 -19.89
C PHE A 125 -3.43 13.65 -19.44
N ASN A 126 -2.80 13.54 -18.27
CA ASN A 126 -1.97 14.62 -17.74
C ASN A 126 -0.55 14.50 -18.31
N GLU A 127 -0.31 15.18 -19.44
CA GLU A 127 1.01 15.18 -20.11
C GLU A 127 2.13 15.73 -19.22
N GLU A 128 1.83 16.69 -18.35
CA GLU A 128 2.82 17.25 -17.43
C GLU A 128 3.27 16.20 -16.40
N LEU A 129 2.32 15.48 -15.81
CA LEU A 129 2.61 14.40 -14.88
C LEU A 129 3.41 13.28 -15.56
N ASP A 130 2.99 12.88 -16.76
CA ASP A 130 3.68 11.84 -17.53
C ASP A 130 5.13 12.24 -17.83
N ARG A 131 5.35 13.48 -18.28
CA ARG A 131 6.69 14.02 -18.53
C ARG A 131 7.55 14.02 -17.27
N GLN A 132 7.00 14.47 -16.14
CA GLN A 132 7.74 14.49 -14.86
C GLN A 132 8.14 13.08 -14.39
N LEU A 133 7.30 12.08 -14.60
CA LEU A 133 7.60 10.69 -14.26
C LEU A 133 8.75 10.13 -15.11
N HIS A 134 8.79 10.47 -16.40
CA HIS A 134 9.83 10.01 -17.32
C HIS A 134 11.14 10.79 -17.17
N ASP A 135 11.09 12.11 -16.96
CA ASP A 135 12.29 12.96 -16.82
C ASP A 135 13.12 12.63 -15.57
N GLN A 136 12.46 12.14 -14.49
CA GLN A 136 13.16 11.73 -13.26
C GLN A 136 13.86 10.37 -13.40
N SER A 137 13.40 9.50 -14.30
CA SER A 137 13.99 8.18 -14.52
C SER A 137 15.41 8.25 -15.11
N GLY A 138 15.77 9.36 -15.77
CA GLY A 138 17.10 9.58 -16.34
C GLY A 138 18.12 10.25 -15.42
N LYS A 139 17.72 10.75 -14.24
CA LYS A 139 18.59 11.56 -13.34
C LYS A 139 19.02 10.85 -12.06
N SER A 140 18.61 9.61 -11.83
CA SER A 140 18.93 8.83 -10.63
C SER A 140 20.21 7.97 -10.74
N GLY A 141 21.07 8.27 -11.73
CA GLY A 141 22.41 7.69 -11.85
C GLY A 141 23.49 8.78 -11.83
N SER A 142 24.34 8.76 -10.80
CA SER A 142 25.59 9.53 -10.67
C SER A 142 25.50 10.89 -9.95
N ALA A 143 25.51 10.84 -8.61
CA ALA A 143 26.18 11.84 -7.78
C ALA A 143 26.43 11.25 -6.38
N ALA A 144 27.45 10.40 -6.26
CA ALA A 144 28.11 10.19 -4.97
C ALA A 144 29.16 11.31 -4.81
N PRO A 145 29.05 12.22 -3.83
CA PRO A 145 30.18 13.04 -3.46
C PRO A 145 31.10 12.23 -2.54
N GLN A 146 32.01 11.47 -3.14
CA GLN A 146 33.27 11.13 -2.47
C GLN A 146 34.19 12.34 -2.52
N SER A 147 34.17 13.14 -1.46
CA SER A 147 35.30 14.01 -1.13
C SER A 147 35.36 14.19 0.38
N SER A 148 36.02 13.25 1.04
CA SER A 148 36.48 13.38 2.42
C SER A 148 37.67 14.35 2.46
N PRO A 149 37.61 15.47 3.22
CA PRO A 149 38.81 16.24 3.50
C PRO A 149 39.59 15.59 4.65
N LYS A 150 40.87 15.30 4.41
CA LYS A 150 41.87 15.00 5.45
C LYS A 150 42.00 16.20 6.38
N ALA A 151 41.65 16.04 7.66
CA ALA A 151 42.00 17.01 8.71
C ALA A 151 42.99 16.38 9.68
N ALA A 152 44.20 16.96 9.68
CA ALA A 152 45.31 16.61 10.54
C ALA A 152 45.07 17.08 11.99
N GLY A 153 45.39 16.19 12.94
CA GLY A 153 46.01 16.47 14.23
C GLY A 153 45.39 17.49 15.19
N LYS A 154 44.96 17.01 16.37
CA LYS A 154 45.45 17.59 17.64
C LYS A 154 45.35 16.64 18.83
N LYS A 155 46.51 16.49 19.47
CA LYS A 155 46.89 15.79 20.70
C LYS A 155 46.38 16.56 21.93
N ARG A 156 45.79 15.90 22.94
CA ARG A 156 45.77 16.28 24.39
C ARG A 156 44.96 15.21 25.15
N LYS A 157 45.57 14.34 25.97
CA LYS A 157 46.20 14.48 27.31
C LYS A 157 45.23 14.02 28.42
N SER A 158 45.48 12.78 28.87
CA SER A 158 45.35 12.21 30.22
C SER A 158 44.59 12.98 31.32
N GLY A 159 43.76 12.27 32.09
CA GLY A 159 43.55 12.63 33.50
C GLY A 159 42.36 12.00 34.23
N ALA A 160 42.66 10.95 34.99
CA ALA A 160 42.14 10.64 36.33
C ALA A 160 40.73 10.05 36.56
N GLU A 161 40.75 8.85 37.14
CA GLU A 161 39.74 8.23 38.02
C GLU A 161 39.25 9.17 39.14
N HIS A 162 37.97 9.07 39.51
CA HIS A 162 37.62 8.84 40.92
C HIS A 162 36.18 8.31 41.14
N LYS A 163 36.13 7.09 41.70
CA LYS A 163 35.35 6.55 42.83
C LYS A 163 33.84 6.89 43.00
N GLY A 164 33.06 5.82 43.29
CA GLY A 164 31.61 5.75 43.54
C GLY A 164 31.08 6.49 44.79
N PRO A 165 29.98 6.09 45.49
CA PRO A 165 29.27 4.79 45.51
C PRO A 165 27.70 4.85 45.43
N LYS A 166 27.06 3.66 45.33
CA LYS A 166 25.65 3.36 45.74
C LYS A 166 25.43 3.68 47.26
N PRO A 167 24.24 3.64 47.95
CA PRO A 167 23.02 2.82 47.66
C PRO A 167 21.63 3.28 48.26
N LYS A 168 20.61 2.38 48.17
CA LYS A 168 19.40 2.19 49.05
C LYS A 168 18.26 3.25 48.93
N LYS A 169 16.95 2.95 49.04
CA LYS A 169 16.20 1.96 49.84
C LYS A 169 14.68 1.96 49.48
N LYS A 170 14.06 0.78 49.61
CA LYS A 170 12.75 0.43 50.23
C LYS A 170 11.39 1.05 49.80
N LYS A 171 10.49 0.09 49.48
CA LYS A 171 9.11 -0.16 50.00
C LYS A 171 8.03 0.89 49.72
N ARG A 172 6.96 0.45 49.06
CA ARG A 172 5.79 -0.10 49.77
C ARG A 172 5.07 -1.13 48.91
#